data_AF-A0A8B7DUY1-F1
#
_entry.id   AF-A0A8B7DUY1-F1
#
_cell.length_a   1.000
_cell.length_b   1.000
_cell.length_c   1.000
_cell.angle_alpha   90.00
_cell.angle_beta   90.00
_cell.angle_gamma   90.00
#
_symmetry.space_group_name_H-M   'P 1'
#
loop_
_entity.id
_entity.type
_entity.pdbx_description
1 polymer ?
#
loop_
_entity_poly.entity_id
_entity_poly.type
_entity_poly.pdbx_seq_one_letter_code
_entity_poly.pdbx_strand_id
1 'polypeptide(L)'
;MDIVVQQSKFCFNAQIEAAKLLNLLLEKYPDIHSRHSPSKELFIRSFGICLTNAGDYELQASIIEAIYRMVSIDERKNTAKFWFNEQQLQNAAVAIRNEEFEMDCRRFLNFFNTFNASNQRVFSFPVQCVSLGRYRLNKPIDFQISEFWLDINIGSKSISTYVQDDSMKDSNSDWEMVVIKKEIIKDFRVND
;
A
#
# COMPACT_ATOMS: atom_id res chain seq x y z
N MET A 1 -7.40 -18.00 -1.92
CA MET A 1 -6.93 -16.67 -1.50
C MET A 1 -8.07 -15.67 -1.32
N ASP A 2 -9.14 -15.72 -2.13
CA ASP A 2 -10.36 -14.89 -1.94
C ASP A 2 -10.96 -14.94 -0.51
N ILE A 3 -10.88 -16.09 0.16
CA ILE A 3 -11.45 -16.31 1.50
C ILE A 3 -10.65 -15.60 2.61
N VAL A 4 -9.36 -15.31 2.40
CA VAL A 4 -8.49 -14.79 3.47
C VAL A 4 -8.66 -13.27 3.67
N VAL A 5 -8.97 -12.54 2.61
CA VAL A 5 -9.03 -11.07 2.64
C VAL A 5 -10.46 -10.55 2.80
N GLN A 6 -11.47 -11.35 2.46
CA GLN A 6 -12.88 -10.94 2.53
C GLN A 6 -13.57 -11.19 3.88
N GLN A 7 -12.94 -11.89 4.84
CA GLN A 7 -13.55 -12.17 6.14
C GLN A 7 -12.90 -11.38 7.27
N SER A 8 -13.72 -10.65 8.02
CA SER A 8 -13.41 -9.94 9.28
C SER A 8 -12.90 -10.83 10.44
N LYS A 9 -12.49 -12.08 10.14
CA LYS A 9 -12.02 -13.09 11.09
C LYS A 9 -10.48 -13.17 11.19
N PHE A 10 -9.74 -12.70 10.19
CA PHE A 10 -8.28 -12.70 10.24
C PHE A 10 -7.74 -11.38 10.76
N CYS A 11 -6.72 -11.43 11.61
CA CYS A 11 -6.06 -10.20 12.09
C CYS A 11 -5.37 -9.49 10.91
N PHE A 12 -5.27 -8.17 10.97
CA PHE A 12 -4.70 -7.34 9.90
C PHE A 12 -3.32 -7.81 9.42
N ASN A 13 -2.47 -8.23 10.35
CA ASN A 13 -1.13 -8.74 10.01
C ASN A 13 -1.22 -9.94 9.05
N ALA A 14 -2.17 -10.86 9.26
CA ALA A 14 -2.32 -12.02 8.38
C ALA A 14 -2.77 -11.61 6.97
N GLN A 15 -3.57 -10.56 6.84
CA GLN A 15 -3.98 -10.03 5.53
C GLN A 15 -2.82 -9.36 4.80
N ILE A 16 -2.03 -8.55 5.51
CA ILE A 16 -0.81 -7.91 4.99
C ILE A 16 0.17 -8.97 4.49
N GLU A 17 0.51 -9.95 5.34
CA GLU A 17 1.45 -11.01 4.97
C GLU A 17 0.92 -11.87 3.81
N ALA A 18 -0.39 -12.16 3.76
CA ALA A 18 -0.98 -12.89 2.64
C ALA A 18 -0.87 -12.11 1.32
N ALA A 19 -1.07 -10.79 1.34
CA ALA A 19 -0.93 -9.94 0.16
C ALA A 19 0.55 -9.84 -0.30
N LYS A 20 1.49 -9.70 0.63
CA LYS A 20 2.93 -9.72 0.35
C LYS A 20 3.39 -11.04 -0.26
N LEU A 21 2.96 -12.15 0.33
CA LEU A 21 3.26 -13.48 -0.20
C LEU A 21 2.67 -13.68 -1.60
N LEU A 22 1.48 -13.12 -1.87
CA LEU A 22 0.92 -13.11 -3.22
C LEU A 22 1.82 -12.33 -4.19
N ASN A 23 2.30 -11.14 -3.83
CA ASN A 23 3.22 -10.37 -4.66
C ASN A 23 4.52 -11.12 -4.96
N LEU A 24 5.13 -11.73 -3.94
CA LEU A 24 6.33 -12.58 -4.11
C LEU A 24 6.09 -13.77 -5.04
N LEU A 25 4.89 -14.36 -5.02
CA LEU A 25 4.53 -15.42 -5.96
C LEU A 25 4.34 -14.86 -7.37
N LEU A 26 3.58 -13.78 -7.53
CA LEU A 26 3.31 -13.16 -8.83
C LEU A 26 4.58 -12.65 -9.51
N GLU A 27 5.56 -12.18 -8.74
CA GLU A 27 6.89 -11.80 -9.24
C GLU A 27 7.60 -12.96 -9.96
N LYS A 28 7.43 -14.19 -9.47
CA LYS A 28 7.99 -15.40 -10.10
C LYS A 28 7.25 -15.84 -11.36
N TYR A 29 6.07 -15.25 -11.64
CA TYR A 29 5.24 -15.57 -12.80
C TYR A 29 4.87 -14.28 -13.56
N PRO A 30 5.85 -13.59 -14.15
CA PRO A 30 5.62 -12.28 -14.77
C PRO A 30 4.65 -12.36 -15.96
N ASP A 31 4.44 -13.53 -16.56
CA ASP A 31 3.51 -13.73 -17.68
C ASP A 31 2.03 -13.81 -17.26
N ILE A 32 1.72 -13.82 -15.96
CA ILE A 32 0.35 -13.95 -15.42
C ILE A 32 -0.61 -12.87 -15.94
N HIS A 33 -0.11 -11.67 -16.24
CA HIS A 33 -0.91 -10.60 -16.84
C HIS A 33 -1.51 -11.00 -18.20
N SER A 34 -0.78 -11.75 -19.01
CA SER A 34 -1.22 -12.22 -20.34
C SER A 34 -2.19 -13.40 -20.30
N ARG A 35 -2.30 -14.09 -19.16
CA ARG A 35 -3.15 -15.28 -19.02
C ARG A 35 -4.60 -14.88 -18.74
N HIS A 36 -5.50 -15.09 -19.70
CA HIS A 36 -6.91 -14.80 -19.51
C HIS A 36 -7.64 -15.99 -18.87
N SER A 37 -8.34 -15.74 -17.76
CA SER A 37 -9.27 -16.72 -17.18
C SER A 37 -10.36 -16.01 -16.37
N PRO A 38 -11.61 -16.52 -16.37
CA PRO A 38 -12.69 -15.95 -15.58
C PRO A 38 -12.37 -15.88 -14.08
N SER A 39 -11.64 -16.87 -13.55
CA SER A 39 -11.23 -16.89 -12.15
C SER A 39 -10.26 -15.75 -11.81
N LYS A 40 -9.31 -15.43 -12.71
CA LYS A 40 -8.39 -14.30 -12.52
C LYS A 40 -9.16 -12.98 -12.52
N GLU A 41 -10.07 -12.80 -13.47
CA GLU A 41 -10.88 -11.58 -13.55
C GLU A 41 -11.77 -11.38 -12.32
N LEU A 42 -12.40 -12.46 -11.84
CA LEU A 42 -13.20 -12.43 -10.62
C LEU A 42 -12.36 -12.10 -9.38
N PHE A 43 -11.16 -12.69 -9.28
CA PHE A 43 -10.21 -12.41 -8.21
C PHE A 43 -9.80 -10.93 -8.23
N ILE A 44 -9.39 -10.39 -9.37
CA ILE A 44 -9.00 -8.98 -9.53
C ILE A 44 -10.12 -8.03 -9.08
N ARG A 45 -11.36 -8.30 -9.51
CA ARG A 45 -12.52 -7.49 -9.11
C ARG A 45 -12.76 -7.56 -7.60
N SER A 46 -12.75 -8.77 -7.05
CA SER A 46 -12.97 -9.02 -5.62
C SER A 46 -11.88 -8.43 -4.73
N PHE A 47 -10.62 -8.49 -5.18
CA PHE A 47 -9.47 -8.01 -4.45
C PHE A 47 -9.38 -6.49 -4.47
N GLY A 48 -9.73 -5.83 -5.60
CA GLY A 48 -9.83 -4.37 -5.65
C GLY A 48 -10.87 -3.79 -4.71
N ILE A 49 -11.99 -4.48 -4.46
CA ILE A 49 -12.99 -4.07 -3.45
C ILE A 49 -12.38 -4.03 -2.03
N CYS A 50 -11.34 -4.84 -1.78
CA CYS A 50 -10.68 -4.86 -0.48
C CYS A 50 -9.89 -3.56 -0.20
N LEU A 51 -9.51 -2.80 -1.25
CA LEU A 51 -8.74 -1.55 -1.12
C LEU A 51 -9.41 -0.53 -0.20
N THR A 52 -10.72 -0.32 -0.37
CA THR A 52 -11.51 0.63 0.44
C THR A 52 -11.62 0.21 1.90
N ASN A 53 -11.56 -1.10 2.17
CA ASN A 53 -11.72 -1.65 3.52
C ASN A 53 -10.41 -1.94 4.25
N ALA A 54 -9.27 -1.92 3.54
CA ALA A 54 -7.95 -2.20 4.10
C ALA A 54 -7.66 -1.29 5.29
N GLY A 55 -7.72 0.04 5.15
CA GLY A 55 -7.42 0.94 6.28
C GLY A 55 -6.02 0.76 6.86
N ASP A 56 -5.09 0.25 6.05
CA ASP A 56 -3.67 0.12 6.33
C ASP A 56 -2.92 0.36 5.02
N TYR A 57 -1.93 1.26 5.05
CA TYR A 57 -1.22 1.67 3.84
C TYR A 57 -0.51 0.48 3.17
N GLU A 58 0.16 -0.37 3.95
CA GLU A 58 0.92 -1.49 3.41
C GLU A 58 0.01 -2.49 2.71
N LEU A 59 -1.15 -2.76 3.32
CA LEU A 59 -2.15 -3.61 2.70
C LEU A 59 -2.70 -2.99 1.42
N GLN A 60 -2.97 -1.67 1.40
CA GLN A 60 -3.44 -0.98 0.21
C GLN A 60 -2.41 -1.05 -0.94
N ALA A 61 -1.14 -0.77 -0.65
CA ALA A 61 -0.05 -0.85 -1.62
C ALA A 61 0.11 -2.27 -2.17
N SER A 62 0.11 -3.28 -1.27
CA SER A 62 0.21 -4.69 -1.65
C SER A 62 -0.95 -5.15 -2.54
N ILE A 63 -2.17 -4.66 -2.28
CA ILE A 63 -3.35 -4.95 -3.11
C ILE A 63 -3.16 -4.40 -4.53
N ILE A 64 -2.77 -3.12 -4.64
CA ILE A 64 -2.56 -2.47 -5.94
C ILE A 64 -1.45 -3.17 -6.72
N GLU A 65 -0.33 -3.47 -6.07
CA GLU A 65 0.80 -4.16 -6.69
C GLU A 65 0.38 -5.51 -7.26
N ALA A 66 -0.30 -6.35 -6.47
CA ALA A 66 -0.72 -7.68 -6.91
C ALA A 66 -1.63 -7.59 -8.12
N ILE A 67 -2.59 -6.66 -8.10
CA ILE A 67 -3.49 -6.49 -9.22
C ILE A 67 -2.71 -6.03 -10.45
N TYR A 68 -1.78 -5.10 -10.30
CA TYR A 68 -1.03 -4.50 -11.40
C TYR A 68 0.00 -5.46 -12.00
N ARG A 69 0.41 -6.50 -11.26
CA ARG A 69 1.13 -7.68 -11.77
C ARG A 69 0.23 -8.64 -12.57
N MET A 70 -1.08 -8.67 -12.30
CA MET A 70 -2.05 -9.57 -12.96
C MET A 70 -2.83 -8.97 -14.12
N VAL A 71 -2.76 -7.65 -14.34
CA VAL A 71 -3.41 -6.94 -15.45
C VAL A 71 -2.39 -6.30 -16.38
N SER A 72 -2.66 -6.34 -17.68
CA SER A 72 -1.87 -5.56 -18.65
C SER A 72 -2.18 -4.05 -18.51
N ILE A 73 -1.31 -3.20 -19.06
CA ILE A 73 -1.53 -1.75 -19.09
C ILE A 73 -2.87 -1.41 -19.79
N ASP A 74 -3.19 -2.12 -20.87
CA ASP A 74 -4.43 -1.92 -21.63
C ASP A 74 -5.68 -2.29 -20.81
N GLU A 75 -5.57 -3.28 -19.92
CA GLU A 75 -6.66 -3.73 -19.06
C GLU A 75 -6.92 -2.80 -17.87
N ARG A 76 -5.92 -2.03 -17.41
CA ARG A 76 -6.03 -1.15 -16.21
C ARG A 76 -7.22 -0.22 -16.28
N LYS A 77 -7.51 0.34 -17.47
CA LYS A 77 -8.64 1.26 -17.66
C LYS A 77 -9.99 0.61 -17.38
N ASN A 78 -10.19 -0.62 -17.86
CA ASN A 78 -11.43 -1.34 -17.64
C ASN A 78 -11.51 -1.81 -16.18
N THR A 79 -10.40 -2.27 -15.63
CA THR A 79 -10.29 -2.68 -14.23
C THR A 79 -10.63 -1.53 -13.26
N ALA A 80 -10.10 -0.33 -13.48
CA ALA A 80 -10.36 0.83 -12.61
C ALA A 80 -11.84 1.24 -12.60
N LYS A 81 -12.54 1.12 -13.74
CA LYS A 81 -13.99 1.40 -13.83
C LYS A 81 -14.85 0.46 -12.98
N PHE A 82 -14.38 -0.74 -12.67
CA PHE A 82 -15.10 -1.66 -11.80
C PHE A 82 -15.02 -1.26 -10.32
N TRP A 83 -13.97 -0.54 -9.92
CA TRP A 83 -13.74 -0.19 -8.51
C TRP A 83 -14.16 1.22 -8.16
N PHE A 84 -14.06 2.15 -9.11
CA PHE A 84 -14.29 3.57 -8.89
C PHE A 84 -15.37 4.09 -9.82
N ASN A 85 -16.37 4.78 -9.27
CA ASN A 85 -17.38 5.47 -10.06
C ASN A 85 -16.84 6.80 -10.59
N GLU A 86 -15.88 7.39 -9.89
CA GLU A 86 -15.38 8.73 -10.10
C GLU A 86 -14.22 8.73 -11.09
N GLN A 87 -14.37 9.51 -12.17
CA GLN A 87 -13.40 9.55 -13.26
C GLN A 87 -12.00 9.95 -12.81
N GLN A 88 -11.89 10.81 -11.79
CA GLN A 88 -10.62 11.25 -11.23
C GLN A 88 -9.85 10.08 -10.58
N LEU A 89 -10.54 9.23 -9.82
CA LEU A 89 -9.94 8.03 -9.22
C LEU A 89 -9.54 7.02 -10.29
N GLN A 90 -10.39 6.83 -11.31
CA GLN A 90 -10.07 5.96 -12.45
C GLN A 90 -8.81 6.44 -13.18
N ASN A 91 -8.72 7.74 -13.46
CA ASN A 91 -7.57 8.33 -14.14
C ASN A 91 -6.29 8.21 -13.30
N ALA A 92 -6.38 8.48 -11.99
CA ALA A 92 -5.25 8.37 -11.08
C ALA A 92 -4.73 6.93 -10.96
N ALA A 93 -5.63 5.94 -10.89
CA ALA A 93 -5.25 4.53 -10.88
C ALA A 93 -4.53 4.14 -12.17
N VAL A 94 -5.09 4.48 -13.33
CA VAL A 94 -4.49 4.17 -14.64
C VAL A 94 -3.13 4.85 -14.86
N ALA A 95 -2.87 5.98 -14.19
CA ALA A 95 -1.63 6.72 -14.30
C ALA A 95 -0.42 6.08 -13.59
N ILE A 96 -0.62 5.02 -12.80
CA ILE A 96 0.49 4.32 -12.14
C ILE A 96 1.33 3.58 -13.18
N ARG A 97 2.61 3.95 -13.30
CA ARG A 97 3.57 3.35 -14.23
C ARG A 97 4.29 2.17 -13.58
N ASN A 98 4.77 1.22 -14.39
CA ASN A 98 5.50 0.07 -13.86
C ASN A 98 6.91 0.43 -13.43
N GLU A 99 7.55 1.32 -14.19
CA GLU A 99 8.94 1.76 -14.00
C GLU A 99 9.08 2.66 -12.75
N GLU A 100 8.00 3.35 -12.38
CA GLU A 100 7.92 4.25 -11.22
C GLU A 100 6.81 3.82 -10.24
N PHE A 101 6.58 2.51 -10.12
CA PHE A 101 5.44 1.97 -9.39
C PHE A 101 5.36 2.49 -7.96
N GLU A 102 6.47 2.48 -7.20
CA GLU A 102 6.49 2.91 -5.80
C GLU A 102 6.04 4.37 -5.65
N MET A 103 6.61 5.27 -6.46
CA MET A 103 6.27 6.70 -6.44
C MET A 103 4.80 6.92 -6.83
N ASP A 104 4.38 6.35 -7.95
CA ASP A 104 3.04 6.61 -8.48
C ASP A 104 1.96 5.92 -7.64
N CYS A 105 2.23 4.73 -7.08
CA CYS A 105 1.36 4.04 -6.14
C CYS A 105 1.16 4.88 -4.87
N ARG A 106 2.23 5.44 -4.29
CA ARG A 106 2.14 6.36 -3.15
C ARG A 106 1.28 7.58 -3.48
N ARG A 107 1.50 8.22 -4.63
CA ARG A 107 0.70 9.37 -5.07
C ARG A 107 -0.78 9.00 -5.23
N PHE A 108 -1.04 7.88 -5.88
CA PHE A 108 -2.40 7.36 -6.07
C PHE A 108 -3.07 7.08 -4.72
N LEU A 109 -2.42 6.38 -3.80
CA LEU A 109 -3.01 6.03 -2.50
C LEU A 109 -3.24 7.27 -1.62
N ASN A 110 -2.33 8.24 -1.62
CA ASN A 110 -2.57 9.52 -0.93
C ASN A 110 -3.79 10.24 -1.50
N PHE A 111 -3.94 10.27 -2.82
CA PHE A 111 -5.12 10.83 -3.48
C PHE A 111 -6.39 10.03 -3.16
N PHE A 112 -6.35 8.70 -3.30
CA PHE A 112 -7.47 7.79 -3.00
C PHE A 112 -7.97 7.94 -1.57
N ASN A 113 -7.05 7.97 -0.59
CA ASN A 113 -7.39 8.09 0.82
C ASN A 113 -8.01 9.45 1.18
N THR A 114 -7.61 10.52 0.50
CA THR A 114 -8.14 11.87 0.73
C THR A 114 -9.35 12.23 -0.12
N PHE A 115 -9.63 11.44 -1.18
CA PHE A 115 -10.71 11.68 -2.11
C PHE A 115 -12.10 11.70 -1.44
N ASN A 116 -12.31 10.83 -0.46
CA ASN A 116 -13.51 10.81 0.38
C ASN A 116 -13.12 10.89 1.86
N ALA A 117 -12.86 12.11 2.33
CA ALA A 117 -12.40 12.39 3.69
C ALA A 117 -13.29 11.77 4.79
N SER A 118 -14.61 11.67 4.59
CA SER A 118 -15.51 11.09 5.60
C SER A 118 -15.33 9.57 5.77
N ASN A 119 -14.79 8.89 4.76
CA ASN A 119 -14.52 7.45 4.77
C ASN A 119 -13.02 7.13 4.79
N GLN A 120 -12.16 8.12 5.05
CA GLN A 120 -10.71 7.94 5.08
C GLN A 120 -10.31 7.00 6.23
N ARG A 121 -9.48 6.00 5.91
CA ARG A 121 -9.01 4.98 6.88
C ARG A 121 -7.49 4.91 7.01
N VAL A 122 -6.77 5.64 6.17
CA VAL A 122 -5.31 5.81 6.22
C VAL A 122 -5.04 7.29 6.08
N PHE A 123 -4.31 7.88 7.03
CA PHE A 123 -3.90 9.28 6.98
C PHE A 123 -2.39 9.34 6.81
N SER A 124 -1.94 9.91 5.69
CA SER A 124 -0.52 9.96 5.33
C SER A 124 -0.02 11.40 5.42
N PHE A 125 1.02 11.62 6.21
CA PHE A 125 1.61 12.95 6.44
C PHE A 125 3.08 12.96 6.01
N PRO A 126 3.52 13.98 5.26
CA PRO A 126 4.95 14.23 5.12
C PRO A 126 5.47 14.77 6.45
N VAL A 127 6.52 14.16 6.99
CA VAL A 127 7.12 14.57 8.26
C VAL A 127 8.55 15.04 8.07
N GLN A 128 8.98 15.98 8.91
CA GLN A 128 10.36 16.48 8.88
C GLN A 128 11.35 15.48 9.49
N CYS A 129 10.89 14.67 10.44
CA CYS A 129 11.73 13.78 11.24
C CYS A 129 10.87 12.73 11.96
N VAL A 130 11.42 11.52 12.08
CA VAL A 130 10.93 10.48 13.01
C VAL A 130 12.09 10.09 13.92
N SER A 131 11.85 9.96 15.23
CA SER A 131 12.88 9.60 16.20
C SER A 131 12.41 8.50 17.15
N LEU A 132 13.29 7.55 17.45
CA LEU A 132 13.15 6.57 18.51
C LEU A 132 14.01 6.99 19.70
N GLY A 133 13.39 7.63 20.69
CA GLY A 133 14.11 8.26 21.80
C GLY A 133 15.05 9.34 21.29
N ARG A 134 16.37 9.13 21.44
CA ARG A 134 17.40 10.05 20.94
C ARG A 134 17.88 9.75 19.52
N TYR A 135 17.45 8.64 18.94
CA TYR A 135 17.92 8.19 17.63
C TYR A 135 16.98 8.70 16.54
N ARG A 136 17.50 9.53 15.64
CA ARG A 136 16.77 10.00 14.46
C ARG A 136 16.80 8.90 13.39
N LEU A 137 15.64 8.54 12.87
CA LEU A 137 15.50 7.59 11.78
C LEU A 137 15.75 8.29 10.45
N ASN A 138 16.35 7.57 9.51
CA ASN A 138 16.66 8.09 8.19
C ASN A 138 15.49 7.84 7.23
N LYS A 139 15.14 8.87 6.46
CA LYS A 139 14.23 8.72 5.32
C LYS A 139 14.86 7.73 4.33
N PRO A 140 14.09 6.83 3.69
CA PRO A 140 14.55 6.03 2.57
C PRO A 140 15.31 6.87 1.53
N ILE A 141 16.47 6.37 1.09
CA ILE A 141 17.31 7.02 0.09
C ILE A 141 16.96 6.43 -1.27
N ASP A 142 15.80 6.85 -1.81
CA ASP A 142 15.35 6.48 -3.15
C ASP A 142 15.01 7.75 -3.93
N PHE A 143 15.45 7.83 -5.20
CA PHE A 143 15.13 8.93 -6.10
C PHE A 143 13.62 9.07 -6.34
N GLN A 144 12.87 7.99 -6.10
CA GLN A 144 11.44 7.92 -6.25
C GLN A 144 10.67 8.44 -5.01
N ILE A 145 11.32 8.54 -3.85
CA ILE A 145 10.67 8.92 -2.59
C ILE A 145 10.86 10.41 -2.34
N SER A 146 9.81 11.19 -2.64
CA SER A 146 9.84 12.65 -2.46
C SER A 146 9.89 13.06 -0.99
N GLU A 147 9.04 12.46 -0.15
CA GLU A 147 8.83 12.87 1.25
C GLU A 147 9.07 11.73 2.24
N PHE A 148 9.33 12.08 3.50
CA PHE A 148 9.34 11.09 4.59
C PHE A 148 7.89 10.91 5.06
N TRP A 149 7.25 9.80 4.65
CA TRP A 149 5.84 9.56 4.92
C TRP A 149 5.61 8.85 6.25
N LEU A 150 4.70 9.39 7.07
CA LEU A 150 4.13 8.74 8.23
C LEU A 150 2.67 8.39 7.95
N ASP A 151 2.31 7.12 8.08
CA ASP A 151 0.98 6.60 7.81
C ASP A 151 0.28 6.23 9.13
N ILE A 152 -0.88 6.83 9.40
CA ILE A 152 -1.77 6.46 10.51
C ILE A 152 -2.86 5.54 9.97
N ASN A 153 -2.81 4.27 10.37
CA ASN A 153 -3.63 3.18 9.85
C ASN A 153 -4.78 2.85 10.82
N ILE A 154 -6.00 3.26 10.49
CA ILE A 154 -7.17 3.06 11.35
C ILE A 154 -7.59 1.58 11.41
N GLY A 155 -7.43 0.85 10.30
CA GLY A 155 -7.76 -0.57 10.18
C GLY A 155 -6.89 -1.42 11.09
N SER A 156 -5.57 -1.36 10.88
CA SER A 156 -4.60 -2.13 11.69
C SER A 156 -4.34 -1.54 13.07
N LYS A 157 -4.86 -0.34 13.36
CA LYS A 157 -4.62 0.42 14.60
C LYS A 157 -3.12 0.62 14.84
N SER A 158 -2.43 1.11 13.83
CA SER A 158 -0.98 1.30 13.85
C SER A 158 -0.57 2.65 13.27
N ILE A 159 0.66 3.05 13.56
CA ILE A 159 1.39 4.08 12.82
C ILE A 159 2.57 3.39 12.15
N SER A 160 2.78 3.64 10.87
CA SER A 160 3.89 3.08 10.11
C SER A 160 4.69 4.14 9.38
N THR A 161 5.98 3.88 9.20
CA THR A 161 6.88 4.68 8.37
C THR A 161 7.92 3.76 7.78
N TYR A 162 8.36 4.02 6.55
CA TYR A 162 9.55 3.36 6.05
C TYR A 162 10.79 4.15 6.39
N VAL A 163 11.88 3.45 6.69
CA VAL A 163 13.16 4.02 7.09
C VAL A 163 14.27 3.37 6.29
N GLN A 164 15.35 4.11 6.03
CA GLN A 164 16.55 3.53 5.45
C GLN A 164 17.20 2.58 6.46
N ASP A 165 17.60 1.38 6.01
CA ASP A 165 18.49 0.53 6.81
C ASP A 165 19.93 1.06 6.70
N ASP A 166 20.47 1.48 7.84
CA ASP A 166 21.85 2.00 7.96
C ASP A 166 22.90 0.86 8.06
N SER A 167 22.45 -0.39 8.25
CA SER A 167 23.33 -1.54 8.48
C SER A 167 23.93 -2.13 7.19
N MET A 168 23.31 -1.85 6.04
CA MET A 168 23.71 -2.38 4.73
C MET A 168 24.19 -1.24 3.82
N LYS A 169 25.50 -0.95 3.89
CA LYS A 169 26.12 0.23 3.25
C LYS A 169 26.13 0.23 1.70
N ASP A 170 25.78 -0.89 1.06
CA ASP A 170 26.03 -1.11 -0.37
C ASP A 170 24.76 -1.43 -1.19
N SER A 171 23.55 -1.38 -0.63
CA SER A 171 22.30 -1.59 -1.37
C SER A 171 21.44 -0.32 -1.44
N ASN A 172 21.26 0.20 -2.65
CA ASN A 172 20.44 1.39 -2.94
C ASN A 172 18.92 1.19 -2.78
N SER A 173 18.45 0.08 -2.20
CA SER A 173 17.01 -0.26 -2.16
C SER A 173 16.51 -0.96 -0.91
N ASP A 174 17.29 -1.03 0.18
CA ASP A 174 16.85 -1.73 1.39
C ASP A 174 16.34 -0.72 2.43
N TRP A 175 15.06 -0.37 2.28
CA TRP A 175 14.28 0.40 3.23
C TRP A 175 13.36 -0.57 3.98
N GLU A 176 13.25 -0.38 5.29
CA GLU A 176 12.43 -1.23 6.17
C GLU A 176 11.21 -0.47 6.67
N MET A 177 10.12 -1.19 6.92
CA MET A 177 8.95 -0.60 7.55
C MET A 177 9.02 -0.73 9.07
N VAL A 178 8.98 0.41 9.77
CA VAL A 178 8.75 0.47 11.21
C VAL A 178 7.26 0.62 11.47
N VAL A 179 6.71 -0.24 12.34
CA VAL A 179 5.29 -0.24 12.71
C VAL A 179 5.13 -0.14 14.22
N ILE A 180 4.39 0.87 14.68
CA ILE A 180 4.00 1.07 16.08
C ILE A 180 2.52 0.73 16.21
N LYS A 181 2.20 -0.34 16.92
CA LYS A 181 0.81 -0.77 17.13
C LYS A 181 0.21 -0.15 18.37
N LYS A 182 -1.11 0.10 18.36
CA LYS A 182 -1.83 0.72 19.48
C LYS A 182 -1.60 -0.02 20.81
N GLU A 183 -1.55 -1.34 20.79
CA GLU A 183 -1.40 -2.17 22.00
C GLU A 183 -0.12 -1.94 22.79
N ILE A 184 0.95 -1.43 22.16
CA ILE A 184 2.23 -1.15 22.84
C ILE A 184 2.33 0.31 23.33
N ILE A 185 1.37 1.17 22.97
CA ILE A 185 1.36 2.59 23.35
C ILE A 185 0.74 2.74 24.74
N LYS A 186 1.51 3.29 25.69
CA LYS A 186 1.04 3.57 27.06
C LYS A 186 0.41 4.96 27.21
N ASP A 187 0.95 5.95 26.53
CA ASP A 187 0.52 7.35 26.55
C ASP A 187 0.92 8.02 25.23
N PHE A 188 0.25 9.10 24.84
CA PHE A 188 0.61 9.92 23.69
C PHE A 188 0.35 11.39 23.97
N ARG A 189 1.15 12.27 23.35
CA ARG A 189 0.99 13.72 23.46
C ARG A 189 1.13 14.35 22.08
N VAL A 190 0.32 15.36 21.84
CA VAL A 190 0.44 16.26 20.69
C VAL A 190 0.75 17.63 21.27
N ASN A 191 1.88 18.19 20.87
CA ASN A 191 2.31 19.52 21.28
C ASN A 191 2.27 20.42 20.04
N ASP A 192 1.82 21.66 20.22
CA ASP A 192 1.84 22.71 19.21
C ASP A 192 3.21 23.42 19.16
#